data_AF-A0A811LNP0-F1
#
_entry.id   AF-A0A811LNP0-F1
#
_cell.length_a   1.000
_cell.length_b   1.000
_cell.length_c   1.000
_cell.angle_alpha   90.00
_cell.angle_beta   90.00
_cell.angle_gamma   90.00
#
_symmetry.space_group_name_H-M   'P 1'
#
loop_
_entity.id
_entity.type
_entity.pdbx_description
1 polymer ?
#
loop_
_entity_poly.entity_id
_entity_poly.type
_entity_poly.pdbx_seq_one_letter_code
_entity_poly.pdbx_strand_id
1 'polypeptide(L)'
;MTEELQKTIDEQRSQLENYEKKLKDVVIAYKSLQTEKDALHAALVALGEKSENNSEVEESPQNEPVNEVDSLKQAITTLTKESKKKELVFQADKKLLLSKNEKLQTMVDSLQVNNSKPKDMQKYMEKIRRLEEDKEKLLADHGAMLNNMQKRYAEEVTKVKKCEQTISNLYKQIHEKDQQLQANSTIVTQFEKVQDEMLRWKKQAESTPRESILIHQLEELKKTHKEELELERNRRSASKTVDENKEGRITELEQRVEDLTNKTVTLEHDKFTLKEQLEYLEKSNTVTVSSEVLPQKNLKLAFIKMFEKLKATDGFDVYNVLSIERPSVLPSVSEVHGNHIESTASCDKCHESNKELQYFKSVITHLQTQVKMLEESQEQSRKSHEDVAKSLRNRIIELEHNQEKTYSELTSETKRKVTELEQELQKQRERMVMVIEEKNREIEIVKHTIEQMRKTHISHDPIDPSPDLFNSSVDNMNSVLNSSFDEDAFSSHPRKKSSTQFGDFRNVYYEEQIQKLESEINELRNVLRLSELKIGDMEQASLTKDMQYLQIIEALKEEVRVLEGKLNLQKTDTNMEYLRNIFVQFMNSNSSTGRKCVLRAMALVLKLTPTEMKKLEKLSI
;
A
#
# COMPACT_ATOMS: atom_id res chain seq x y z
N MET A 1 35.68 -18.31 24.86
CA MET A 1 36.45 -18.63 26.07
C MET A 1 36.56 -20.14 26.30
N THR A 2 35.51 -20.94 26.08
CA THR A 2 35.55 -22.41 26.20
C THR A 2 36.37 -23.10 25.11
N GLU A 3 36.33 -22.61 23.86
CA GLU A 3 37.09 -23.19 22.74
C GLU A 3 38.62 -22.96 22.85
N GLU A 4 39.05 -21.80 23.33
CA GLU A 4 40.48 -21.52 23.54
C GLU A 4 41.08 -22.37 24.66
N LEU A 5 40.30 -22.62 25.73
CA LEU A 5 40.67 -23.56 26.79
C LEU A 5 40.76 -24.99 26.25
N GLN A 6 39.81 -25.42 25.42
CA GLN A 6 39.83 -26.75 24.81
C GLN A 6 41.06 -26.95 23.92
N LYS A 7 41.38 -25.97 23.07
CA LYS A 7 42.58 -26.00 22.22
C LYS A 7 43.86 -26.08 23.04
N THR A 8 43.95 -25.33 24.14
CA THR A 8 45.12 -25.37 25.04
C THR A 8 45.26 -26.73 25.72
N ILE A 9 44.15 -27.35 26.11
CA ILE A 9 44.14 -28.70 26.71
C ILE A 9 44.62 -29.74 25.69
N ASP A 10 44.19 -29.65 24.43
CA ASP A 10 44.58 -30.60 23.39
C ASP A 10 46.06 -30.43 22.99
N GLU A 11 46.57 -29.20 22.94
CA GLU A 11 48.00 -28.92 22.75
C GLU A 11 48.85 -29.47 23.92
N GLN A 12 48.40 -29.29 25.17
CA GLN A 12 49.08 -29.84 26.35
C GLN A 12 49.07 -31.38 26.36
N ARG A 13 47.97 -32.02 25.93
CA ARG A 13 47.89 -33.48 25.79
C ARG A 13 48.88 -34.01 24.75
N SER A 14 48.97 -33.34 23.60
CA SER A 14 49.93 -33.72 22.55
C SER A 14 51.38 -33.58 23.02
N GLN A 15 51.69 -32.52 23.78
CA GLN A 15 53.02 -32.35 24.37
C GLN A 15 53.36 -33.44 25.39
N LEU A 16 52.42 -33.81 26.27
CA LEU A 16 52.60 -34.89 27.24
C LEU A 16 52.87 -36.24 26.55
N GLU A 17 52.14 -36.55 25.47
CA GLU A 17 52.35 -37.79 24.73
C GLU A 17 53.76 -37.84 24.09
N ASN A 18 54.24 -36.70 23.59
CA ASN A 18 55.59 -36.59 23.05
C ASN A 18 56.67 -36.74 24.13
N TYR A 19 56.46 -36.18 25.33
CA TYR A 19 57.37 -36.38 26.45
C TYR A 19 57.36 -37.82 26.94
N GLU A 20 56.21 -38.49 26.95
CA GLU A 20 56.11 -39.91 27.31
C GLU A 20 56.88 -40.80 26.32
N LYS A 21 56.76 -40.54 25.01
CA LYS A 21 57.54 -41.27 23.98
C LYS A 21 59.04 -41.07 24.18
N LYS A 22 59.49 -39.82 24.35
CA LYS A 22 60.91 -39.52 24.62
C LYS A 22 61.41 -40.20 25.89
N LEU A 23 60.61 -40.24 26.95
CA LEU A 23 60.98 -40.91 28.19
C LEU A 23 61.10 -42.43 27.99
N LYS A 24 60.20 -43.06 27.24
CA LYS A 24 60.30 -44.48 26.89
C LYS A 24 61.59 -44.77 26.12
N ASP A 25 61.95 -43.94 25.15
CA ASP A 25 63.19 -44.10 24.38
C ASP A 25 64.44 -43.96 25.28
N VAL A 26 64.45 -42.98 26.19
CA VAL A 26 65.54 -42.81 27.16
C VAL A 26 65.65 -44.01 28.11
N VAL A 27 64.53 -44.56 28.57
CA VAL A 27 64.51 -45.75 29.43
C VAL A 27 65.02 -46.99 28.67
N ILE A 28 64.68 -47.14 27.39
CA ILE A 28 65.21 -48.23 26.54
C ILE A 28 66.72 -48.07 26.37
N ALA A 29 67.20 -46.87 26.07
CA ALA A 29 68.63 -46.57 25.95
C ALA A 29 69.40 -46.82 27.26
N TYR A 30 68.80 -46.47 28.40
CA TYR A 30 69.40 -46.73 29.70
C TYR A 30 69.47 -48.23 30.00
N LYS A 31 68.43 -49.00 29.66
CA LYS A 31 68.44 -50.47 29.80
C LYS A 31 69.50 -51.11 28.91
N SER A 32 69.64 -50.70 27.66
CA SER A 32 70.69 -51.22 26.78
C SER A 32 72.08 -50.88 27.29
N LEU A 33 72.29 -49.66 27.79
CA LEU A 33 73.56 -49.25 28.37
C LEU A 33 73.89 -50.03 29.65
N GLN A 34 72.89 -50.31 30.49
CA GLN A 34 73.07 -51.15 31.67
C GLN A 34 73.46 -52.58 31.28
N THR A 35 72.82 -53.17 30.26
CA THR A 35 73.22 -54.51 29.78
C THR A 35 74.62 -54.53 29.19
N GLU A 36 75.05 -53.45 28.53
CA GLU A 36 76.42 -53.32 28.01
C GLU A 36 77.43 -53.18 29.14
N LYS A 37 77.12 -52.38 30.18
CA LYS A 37 77.93 -52.26 31.39
C LYS A 37 78.09 -53.60 32.10
N ASP A 38 77.00 -54.37 32.24
CA ASP A 38 77.04 -55.67 32.89
C ASP A 38 77.86 -56.68 32.06
N ALA A 39 77.75 -56.64 30.72
CA ALA A 39 78.58 -57.45 29.81
C ALA A 39 80.06 -57.08 29.89
N LEU A 40 80.39 -55.78 29.96
CA LEU A 40 81.76 -55.31 30.13
C LEU A 40 82.32 -55.67 31.50
N HIS A 41 81.52 -55.60 32.57
CA HIS A 41 81.94 -56.05 33.88
C HIS A 41 82.24 -57.56 33.89
N ALA A 42 81.40 -58.37 33.23
CA ALA A 42 81.63 -59.81 33.08
C ALA A 42 82.92 -60.09 32.29
N ALA A 43 83.21 -59.33 31.23
CA ALA A 43 84.43 -59.45 30.46
C ALA A 43 85.69 -59.05 31.26
N LEU A 44 85.60 -58.02 32.10
CA LEU A 44 86.68 -57.59 32.99
C LEU A 44 87.02 -58.63 34.06
N VAL A 45 86.00 -59.26 34.66
CA VAL A 45 86.20 -60.35 35.62
C VAL A 45 86.89 -61.55 34.96
N ALA A 46 86.47 -61.92 33.74
CA ALA A 46 87.08 -63.00 32.97
C ALA A 46 88.53 -62.71 32.51
N LEU A 47 88.90 -61.43 32.34
CA LEU A 47 90.30 -61.05 32.07
C LEU A 47 91.15 -60.96 33.35
N GLY A 48 90.57 -60.58 34.48
CA GLY A 48 91.25 -60.55 35.78
C GLY A 48 91.75 -61.92 36.22
N GLU A 49 91.00 -62.99 35.93
CA GLU A 49 91.38 -64.37 36.25
C GLU A 49 92.50 -64.95 35.36
N LYS A 50 92.87 -64.29 34.25
CA LYS A 50 93.94 -64.74 33.34
C LYS A 50 95.32 -64.12 33.61
N SER A 51 95.43 -63.20 34.56
CA SER A 51 96.67 -62.48 34.86
C SER A 51 97.45 -63.02 36.07
N GLU A 52 96.96 -64.06 36.74
CA GLU A 52 97.64 -64.74 37.86
C GLU A 52 97.81 -66.23 37.56
N ASN A 53 98.84 -66.59 36.78
CA ASN A 53 99.51 -67.90 36.85
C ASN A 53 100.77 -67.92 35.95
N ASN A 54 101.90 -67.61 36.59
CA ASN A 54 103.22 -68.25 36.48
C ASN A 54 104.00 -68.24 35.15
N SER A 55 104.95 -67.30 35.09
CA SER A 55 106.42 -67.50 35.02
C SER A 55 106.88 -68.92 35.41
N GLU A 56 107.89 -69.57 34.81
CA GLU A 56 109.32 -69.21 34.72
C GLU A 56 110.10 -70.43 34.14
N VAL A 57 111.27 -70.18 33.50
CA VAL A 57 112.53 -70.98 33.63
C VAL A 57 112.56 -72.37 32.92
N GLU A 58 113.58 -72.88 32.19
CA GLU A 58 115.01 -72.59 31.96
C GLU A 58 115.51 -73.40 30.73
N GLU A 59 116.64 -72.94 30.17
CA GLU A 59 117.79 -73.60 29.50
C GLU A 59 117.76 -74.96 28.74
N SER A 60 118.52 -74.95 27.62
CA SER A 60 119.10 -76.04 26.78
C SER A 60 119.92 -77.09 27.57
N PRO A 61 120.40 -78.28 27.05
CA PRO A 61 120.93 -78.53 25.68
C PRO A 61 120.85 -79.97 25.05
N GLN A 62 121.16 -80.02 23.75
CA GLN A 62 121.87 -81.06 22.96
C GLN A 62 121.41 -82.55 22.98
N ASN A 63 120.91 -83.04 21.83
CA ASN A 63 121.38 -84.27 21.15
C ASN A 63 120.70 -84.49 19.77
N GLU A 64 121.52 -84.78 18.75
CA GLU A 64 121.21 -85.42 17.45
C GLU A 64 120.58 -84.61 16.27
N PRO A 65 121.39 -84.20 15.25
CA PRO A 65 120.94 -83.41 14.09
C PRO A 65 120.12 -84.17 13.03
N VAL A 66 119.54 -85.33 13.36
CA VAL A 66 118.77 -86.17 12.40
C VAL A 66 117.26 -86.04 12.60
N ASN A 67 116.79 -85.80 13.84
CA ASN A 67 115.36 -85.61 14.14
C ASN A 67 114.83 -84.20 13.81
N GLU A 68 115.70 -83.17 13.84
CA GLU A 68 115.32 -81.80 13.50
C GLU A 68 114.98 -81.65 12.01
N VAL A 69 115.69 -82.35 11.12
CA VAL A 69 115.46 -82.28 9.67
C VAL A 69 114.12 -82.91 9.29
N ASP A 70 113.75 -84.04 9.89
CA ASP A 70 112.47 -84.68 9.61
C ASP A 70 111.30 -83.96 10.30
N SER A 71 111.52 -83.37 11.48
CA SER A 71 110.57 -82.44 12.11
C SER A 71 110.36 -81.18 11.24
N LEU A 72 111.43 -80.61 10.67
CA LEU A 72 111.37 -79.48 9.74
C LEU A 72 110.66 -79.84 8.43
N LYS A 73 110.89 -81.03 7.86
CA LYS A 73 110.14 -81.50 6.69
C LYS A 73 108.66 -81.66 7.00
N GLN A 74 108.30 -82.24 8.15
CA GLN A 74 106.90 -82.34 8.58
C GLN A 74 106.29 -80.94 8.80
N ALA A 75 107.01 -80.01 9.42
CA ALA A 75 106.57 -78.63 9.58
C ALA A 75 106.37 -77.92 8.23
N ILE A 76 107.29 -78.09 7.27
CA ILE A 76 107.18 -77.51 5.92
C ILE A 76 105.99 -78.10 5.17
N THR A 77 105.78 -79.42 5.23
CA THR A 77 104.60 -80.03 4.56
C THR A 77 103.29 -79.57 5.20
N THR A 78 103.26 -79.38 6.51
CA THR A 78 102.10 -78.88 7.24
C THR A 78 101.84 -77.41 6.92
N LEU A 79 102.88 -76.57 6.93
CA LEU A 79 102.82 -75.17 6.48
C LEU A 79 102.42 -75.04 5.01
N THR A 80 102.86 -75.95 4.14
CA THR A 80 102.46 -75.96 2.73
C THR A 80 100.98 -76.32 2.58
N LYS A 81 100.47 -77.28 3.38
CA LYS A 81 99.04 -77.63 3.41
C LYS A 81 98.20 -76.49 4.00
N GLU A 82 98.65 -75.87 5.08
CA GLU A 82 97.97 -74.70 5.67
C GLU A 82 98.01 -73.49 4.75
N SER A 83 99.11 -73.25 4.06
CA SER A 83 99.23 -72.18 3.05
C SER A 83 98.27 -72.40 1.90
N LYS A 84 98.20 -73.62 1.34
CA LYS A 84 97.18 -73.97 0.33
C LYS A 84 95.75 -73.82 0.84
N LYS A 85 95.49 -74.20 2.09
CA LYS A 85 94.16 -74.06 2.70
C LYS A 85 93.78 -72.58 2.89
N LYS A 86 94.70 -71.75 3.39
CA LYS A 86 94.51 -70.30 3.53
C LYS A 86 94.30 -69.63 2.17
N GLU A 87 95.05 -70.04 1.16
CA GLU A 87 94.91 -69.55 -0.21
C GLU A 87 93.53 -69.89 -0.81
N LEU A 88 93.04 -71.12 -0.61
CA LEU A 88 91.70 -71.51 -1.05
C LEU A 88 90.59 -70.71 -0.34
N VAL A 89 90.73 -70.47 0.96
CA VAL A 89 89.79 -69.63 1.72
C VAL A 89 89.81 -68.19 1.22
N PHE A 90 91.00 -67.64 0.97
CA PHE A 90 91.14 -66.28 0.42
C PHE A 90 90.51 -66.15 -0.97
N GLN A 91 90.70 -67.14 -1.85
CA GLN A 91 90.06 -67.15 -3.17
C GLN A 91 88.54 -67.25 -3.09
N ALA A 92 88.00 -68.05 -2.16
CA ALA A 92 86.56 -68.13 -1.91
C ALA A 92 85.99 -66.79 -1.42
N ASP A 93 86.69 -66.13 -0.48
CA ASP A 93 86.28 -64.85 0.08
C ASP A 93 86.36 -63.71 -0.95
N LYS A 94 87.41 -63.70 -1.78
CA LYS A 94 87.53 -62.80 -2.93
C LYS A 94 86.34 -62.93 -3.89
N LYS A 95 85.91 -64.16 -4.18
CA LYS A 95 84.76 -64.42 -5.06
C LYS A 95 83.44 -63.94 -4.43
N LEU A 96 83.27 -64.15 -3.12
CA LEU A 96 82.11 -63.66 -2.38
C LEU A 96 82.03 -62.13 -2.39
N LEU A 97 83.16 -61.45 -2.14
CA LEU A 97 83.25 -59.99 -2.15
C LEU A 97 82.93 -59.42 -3.52
N LEU A 98 83.45 -60.02 -4.61
CA LEU A 98 83.12 -59.60 -5.97
C LEU A 98 81.61 -59.73 -6.26
N SER A 99 80.98 -60.85 -5.88
CA SER A 99 79.53 -61.03 -6.06
C SER A 99 78.71 -60.04 -5.23
N LYS A 100 79.15 -59.71 -4.00
CA LYS A 100 78.49 -58.70 -3.17
C LYS A 100 78.65 -57.29 -3.78
N ASN A 101 79.82 -57.00 -4.35
CA ASN A 101 80.09 -55.72 -4.98
C ASN A 101 79.26 -55.53 -6.26
N GLU A 102 79.08 -56.58 -7.06
CA GLU A 102 78.21 -56.57 -8.24
C GLU A 102 76.73 -56.36 -7.86
N LYS A 103 76.27 -57.00 -6.77
CA LYS A 103 74.91 -56.77 -6.22
C LYS A 103 74.73 -55.36 -5.69
N LEU A 104 75.73 -54.79 -5.03
CA LEU A 104 75.68 -53.41 -4.57
C LEU A 104 75.68 -52.43 -5.74
N GLN A 105 76.48 -52.68 -6.78
CA GLN A 105 76.51 -51.84 -7.97
C GLN A 105 75.15 -51.82 -8.69
N THR A 106 74.54 -52.98 -8.91
CA THR A 106 73.19 -53.07 -9.50
C THR A 106 72.11 -52.39 -8.64
N MET A 107 72.24 -52.44 -7.31
CA MET A 107 71.34 -51.72 -6.40
C MET A 107 71.54 -50.20 -6.49
N VAL A 108 72.78 -49.72 -6.62
CA VAL A 108 73.09 -48.30 -6.83
C VAL A 108 72.55 -47.81 -8.17
N ASP A 109 72.77 -48.56 -9.25
CA ASP A 109 72.31 -48.20 -10.59
C ASP A 109 70.77 -48.13 -10.66
N SER A 110 70.07 -49.08 -10.02
CA SER A 110 68.61 -49.05 -9.94
C SER A 110 68.06 -47.89 -9.10
N LEU A 111 68.75 -47.47 -8.04
CA LEU A 111 68.38 -46.29 -7.26
C LEU A 111 68.64 -44.98 -8.02
N GLN A 112 69.71 -44.90 -8.82
CA GLN A 112 69.97 -43.73 -9.69
C GLN A 112 68.89 -43.56 -10.76
N VAL A 113 68.42 -44.65 -11.39
CA VAL A 113 67.35 -44.60 -12.41
C VAL A 113 66.02 -44.13 -11.81
N ASN A 114 65.72 -44.50 -10.56
CA ASN A 114 64.51 -44.05 -9.86
C ASN A 114 64.54 -42.56 -9.50
N ASN A 115 65.71 -41.98 -9.24
CA ASN A 115 65.88 -40.55 -9.01
C ASN A 115 65.86 -39.71 -10.30
N SER A 116 65.97 -40.33 -11.49
CA SER A 116 65.95 -39.66 -12.79
C SER A 116 64.56 -39.55 -13.44
N LYS A 117 63.45 -39.54 -12.68
CA LYS A 117 62.10 -39.18 -13.19
C LYS A 117 61.71 -37.71 -12.85
N PRO A 118 62.43 -36.67 -13.31
CA PRO A 118 62.16 -35.28 -12.96
C PRO A 118 60.88 -34.72 -13.61
N LYS A 119 60.41 -35.31 -14.72
CA LYS A 119 59.27 -34.77 -15.49
C LYS A 119 57.94 -34.87 -14.75
N ASP A 120 57.72 -35.91 -13.97
CA ASP A 120 56.48 -36.05 -13.21
C ASP A 120 56.52 -35.22 -11.92
N MET A 121 57.68 -35.14 -11.26
CA MET A 121 57.89 -34.25 -10.11
C MET A 121 57.65 -32.77 -10.48
N GLN A 122 58.14 -32.31 -11.64
CA GLN A 122 57.89 -30.95 -12.13
C GLN A 122 56.41 -30.67 -12.39
N LYS A 123 55.66 -31.64 -12.94
CA LYS A 123 54.20 -31.50 -13.13
C LYS A 123 53.46 -31.37 -11.80
N TYR A 124 53.87 -32.12 -10.78
CA TYR A 124 53.25 -32.02 -9.44
C TYR A 124 53.58 -30.69 -8.77
N MET A 125 54.82 -30.19 -8.88
CA MET A 125 55.17 -28.86 -8.36
C MET A 125 54.37 -27.74 -9.03
N GLU A 126 54.22 -27.79 -10.36
CA GLU A 126 53.41 -26.84 -11.11
C GLU A 126 51.92 -26.92 -10.73
N LYS A 127 51.39 -28.13 -10.48
CA LYS A 127 50.02 -28.32 -10.00
C LYS A 127 49.83 -27.76 -8.59
N ILE A 128 50.79 -27.96 -7.69
CA ILE A 128 50.77 -27.40 -6.33
C ILE A 128 50.77 -25.87 -6.39
N ARG A 129 51.64 -25.27 -7.21
CA ARG A 129 51.70 -23.81 -7.40
C ARG A 129 50.36 -23.22 -7.88
N ARG A 130 49.70 -23.86 -8.85
CA ARG A 130 48.36 -23.41 -9.30
C ARG A 130 47.31 -23.53 -8.21
N LEU A 131 47.33 -24.62 -7.44
CA LEU A 131 46.40 -24.79 -6.32
C LEU A 131 46.63 -23.75 -5.22
N GLU A 132 47.88 -23.34 -4.99
CA GLU A 132 48.23 -22.26 -4.07
C GLU A 132 47.74 -20.90 -4.58
N GLU A 133 47.95 -20.59 -5.86
CA GLU A 133 47.43 -19.38 -6.51
C GLU A 133 45.89 -19.32 -6.48
N ASP A 134 45.21 -20.43 -6.76
CA ASP A 134 43.74 -20.51 -6.71
C ASP A 134 43.21 -20.40 -5.27
N LYS A 135 43.90 -21.00 -4.30
CA LYS A 135 43.58 -20.83 -2.87
C LYS A 135 43.73 -19.37 -2.44
N GLU A 136 44.79 -18.68 -2.87
CA GLU A 136 45.02 -17.28 -2.53
C GLU A 136 43.94 -16.37 -3.16
N LYS A 137 43.56 -16.61 -4.42
CA LYS A 137 42.42 -15.92 -5.05
C LYS A 137 41.13 -16.16 -4.29
N LEU A 138 40.82 -17.39 -3.91
CA LEU A 138 39.61 -17.72 -3.18
C LEU A 138 39.58 -17.04 -1.79
N LEU A 139 40.73 -16.98 -1.09
CA LEU A 139 40.85 -16.24 0.16
C LEU A 139 40.66 -14.73 -0.04
N ALA A 140 41.18 -14.17 -1.13
CA ALA A 140 40.97 -12.77 -1.50
C ALA A 140 39.50 -12.48 -1.81
N ASP A 141 38.83 -13.36 -2.57
CA ASP A 141 37.42 -13.25 -2.92
C ASP A 141 36.52 -13.37 -1.67
N HIS A 142 36.82 -14.33 -0.77
CA HIS A 142 36.14 -14.45 0.52
C HIS A 142 36.36 -13.20 1.38
N GLY A 143 37.57 -12.65 1.42
CA GLY A 143 37.88 -11.40 2.11
C GLY A 143 37.09 -10.21 1.54
N ALA A 144 36.97 -10.12 0.21
CA ALA A 144 36.17 -9.10 -0.46
C ALA A 144 34.67 -9.27 -0.18
N MET A 145 34.16 -10.51 -0.17
CA MET A 145 32.78 -10.82 0.18
C MET A 145 32.47 -10.44 1.64
N LEU A 146 33.37 -10.76 2.58
CA LEU A 146 33.24 -10.37 3.99
C LEU A 146 33.24 -8.85 4.17
N ASN A 147 34.13 -8.14 3.49
CA ASN A 147 34.16 -6.66 3.52
C ASN A 147 32.86 -6.07 2.96
N ASN A 148 32.34 -6.61 1.85
CA ASN A 148 31.06 -6.19 1.29
C ASN A 148 29.88 -6.50 2.23
N MET A 149 29.88 -7.66 2.88
CA MET A 149 28.86 -8.03 3.85
C MET A 149 28.91 -7.12 5.08
N GLN A 150 30.11 -6.83 5.60
CA GLN A 150 30.30 -5.90 6.71
C GLN A 150 29.87 -4.48 6.35
N LYS A 151 30.18 -4.02 5.13
CA LYS A 151 29.71 -2.72 4.62
C LYS A 151 28.17 -2.67 4.54
N ARG A 152 27.53 -3.71 3.98
CA ARG A 152 26.07 -3.79 3.93
C ARG A 152 25.45 -3.84 5.32
N TYR A 153 26.05 -4.58 6.25
CA TYR A 153 25.60 -4.60 7.64
C TYR A 153 25.66 -3.21 8.27
N ALA A 154 26.77 -2.49 8.10
CA ALA A 154 26.90 -1.11 8.60
C ALA A 154 25.86 -0.16 7.98
N GLU A 155 25.64 -0.24 6.67
CA GLU A 155 24.59 0.51 5.99
C GLU A 155 23.19 0.18 6.55
N GLU A 156 22.88 -1.09 6.75
CA GLU A 156 21.60 -1.54 7.29
C GLU A 156 21.37 -1.06 8.72
N VAL A 157 22.40 -1.12 9.58
CA VAL A 157 22.34 -0.55 10.94
C VAL A 157 22.03 0.95 10.90
N THR A 158 22.64 1.71 9.98
CA THR A 158 22.32 3.15 9.85
C THR A 158 20.91 3.41 9.34
N LYS A 159 20.39 2.56 8.44
CA LYS A 159 19.00 2.65 7.96
C LYS A 159 18.02 2.33 9.08
N VAL A 160 18.25 1.27 9.85
CA VAL A 160 17.43 0.91 11.01
C VAL A 160 17.38 2.06 11.99
N LYS A 161 18.53 2.66 12.34
CA LYS A 161 18.58 3.82 13.24
C LYS A 161 17.79 5.03 12.71
N LYS A 162 17.83 5.28 11.39
CA LYS A 162 17.01 6.34 10.76
C LYS A 162 15.52 6.02 10.83
N CYS A 163 15.13 4.77 10.56
CA CYS A 163 13.74 4.31 10.69
C CYS A 163 13.24 4.41 12.14
N GLU A 164 14.06 4.05 13.14
CA GLU A 164 13.70 4.21 14.56
C GLU A 164 13.50 5.68 14.92
N GLN A 165 14.33 6.58 14.39
CA GLN A 165 14.15 8.02 14.56
C GLN A 165 12.86 8.54 13.94
N THR A 166 12.52 8.10 12.72
CA THR A 166 11.26 8.50 12.07
C THR A 166 10.06 7.95 12.84
N ILE A 167 10.11 6.70 13.29
CA ILE A 167 9.09 6.08 14.13
C ILE A 167 8.91 6.86 15.44
N SER A 168 10.00 7.22 16.14
CA SER A 168 9.94 8.01 17.37
C SER A 168 9.31 9.39 17.14
N ASN A 169 9.63 10.04 16.02
CA ASN A 169 9.03 11.33 15.66
C ASN A 169 7.53 11.20 15.35
N LEU A 170 7.13 10.13 14.63
CA LEU A 170 5.71 9.85 14.37
C LEU A 170 4.94 9.57 15.66
N TYR A 171 5.52 8.81 16.61
CA TYR A 171 4.90 8.59 17.91
C TYR A 171 4.69 9.91 18.69
N LYS A 172 5.66 10.84 18.64
CA LYS A 172 5.48 12.18 19.23
C LYS A 172 4.36 12.97 18.58
N GLN A 173 4.29 12.97 17.24
CA GLN A 173 3.21 13.65 16.51
C GLN A 173 1.83 13.07 16.81
N ILE A 174 1.73 11.73 16.89
CA ILE A 174 0.48 11.07 17.28
C ILE A 174 0.08 11.49 18.69
N HIS A 175 1.03 11.50 19.64
CA HIS A 175 0.74 11.91 21.01
C HIS A 175 0.28 13.37 21.12
N GLU A 176 0.92 14.29 20.37
CA GLU A 176 0.49 15.69 20.28
C GLU A 176 -0.93 15.82 19.68
N LYS A 177 -1.25 15.01 18.66
CA LYS A 177 -2.58 14.99 18.04
C LYS A 177 -3.64 14.42 18.97
N ASP A 178 -3.33 13.37 19.72
CA ASP A 178 -4.23 12.81 20.73
C ASP A 178 -4.51 13.84 21.83
N GLN A 179 -3.50 14.57 22.28
CA GLN A 179 -3.67 15.65 23.25
C GLN A 179 -4.55 16.79 22.70
N GLN A 180 -4.36 17.18 21.44
CA GLN A 180 -5.25 18.13 20.76
C GLN A 180 -6.68 17.60 20.66
N LEU A 181 -6.86 16.32 20.37
CA LEU A 181 -8.18 15.69 20.23
C LEU A 181 -8.91 15.64 21.58
N GLN A 182 -8.19 15.38 22.67
CA GLN A 182 -8.72 15.50 24.04
C GLN A 182 -9.10 16.95 24.39
N ALA A 183 -8.28 17.94 24.03
CA ALA A 183 -8.65 19.35 24.23
C ALA A 183 -9.92 19.70 23.44
N ASN A 184 -10.01 19.27 22.18
CA ASN A 184 -11.20 19.49 21.35
C ASN A 184 -12.44 18.80 21.91
N SER A 185 -12.32 17.58 22.46
CA SER A 185 -13.46 16.90 23.08
C SER A 185 -13.98 17.68 24.31
N THR A 186 -13.10 18.24 25.13
CA THR A 186 -13.54 19.09 26.25
C THR A 186 -14.26 20.35 25.76
N ILE A 187 -13.77 20.99 24.69
CA ILE A 187 -14.44 22.15 24.08
C ILE A 187 -15.82 21.76 23.54
N VAL A 188 -15.94 20.62 22.85
CA VAL A 188 -17.24 20.12 22.33
C VAL A 188 -18.22 19.90 23.48
N THR A 189 -17.80 19.26 24.57
CA THR A 189 -18.70 19.06 25.73
C THR A 189 -19.11 20.38 26.39
N GLN A 190 -18.25 21.40 26.39
CA GLN A 190 -18.59 22.73 26.87
C GLN A 190 -19.58 23.42 25.92
N PHE A 191 -19.39 23.27 24.60
CA PHE A 191 -20.30 23.80 23.60
C PHE A 191 -21.70 23.17 23.70
N GLU A 192 -21.78 21.85 23.89
CA GLU A 192 -23.05 21.14 24.13
C GLU A 192 -23.77 21.68 25.37
N LYS A 193 -23.05 21.93 26.47
CA LYS A 193 -23.64 22.53 27.68
C LYS A 193 -24.19 23.92 27.41
N VAL A 194 -23.44 24.77 26.71
CA VAL A 194 -23.90 26.12 26.33
C VAL A 194 -25.12 26.04 25.40
N GLN A 195 -25.14 25.08 24.48
CA GLN A 195 -26.27 24.85 23.58
C GLN A 195 -27.53 24.40 24.34
N ASP A 196 -27.38 23.52 25.31
CA ASP A 196 -28.47 23.10 26.20
C ASP A 196 -29.00 24.26 27.05
N GLU A 197 -28.11 25.09 27.59
CA GLU A 197 -28.48 26.32 28.31
C GLU A 197 -29.24 27.28 27.40
N MET A 198 -28.75 27.52 26.18
CA MET A 198 -29.42 28.36 25.19
C MET A 198 -30.82 27.82 24.86
N LEU A 199 -30.97 26.50 24.70
CA LEU A 199 -32.25 25.86 24.45
C LEU A 199 -33.21 26.00 25.64
N ARG A 200 -32.71 25.91 26.87
CA ARG A 200 -33.49 26.15 28.09
C ARG A 200 -34.00 27.59 28.14
N TRP A 201 -33.11 28.57 27.93
CA TRP A 201 -33.49 29.99 27.90
C TRP A 201 -34.50 30.30 26.80
N LYS A 202 -34.35 29.67 25.62
CA LYS A 202 -35.30 29.81 24.52
C LYS A 202 -36.68 29.26 24.88
N LYS A 203 -36.77 28.04 25.43
CA LYS A 203 -38.04 27.47 25.90
C LYS A 203 -38.68 28.31 27.00
N GLN A 204 -37.85 28.88 27.88
CA GLN A 204 -38.34 29.75 28.95
C GLN A 204 -38.88 31.08 28.40
N ALA A 205 -38.23 31.67 27.40
CA ALA A 205 -38.72 32.84 26.68
C ALA A 205 -40.08 32.54 26.01
N GLU A 206 -40.16 31.47 25.23
CA GLU A 206 -41.39 31.05 24.51
C GLU A 206 -42.56 30.73 25.47
N SER A 207 -42.28 30.22 26.67
CA SER A 207 -43.30 29.94 27.69
C SER A 207 -43.79 31.20 28.44
N THR A 208 -43.18 32.36 28.20
CA THR A 208 -43.52 33.58 28.93
C THR A 208 -44.96 33.98 28.56
N PRO A 209 -45.90 34.08 29.53
CA PRO A 209 -47.33 34.30 29.24
C PRO A 209 -47.62 35.52 28.37
N ARG A 210 -46.75 36.53 28.44
CA ARG A 210 -46.83 37.76 27.65
C ARG A 210 -46.70 37.50 26.14
N GLU A 211 -45.84 36.58 25.70
CA GLU A 211 -45.65 36.25 24.30
C GLU A 211 -46.84 35.48 23.72
N SER A 212 -47.37 34.50 24.47
CA SER A 212 -48.61 33.78 24.09
C SER A 212 -49.81 34.73 23.97
N ILE A 213 -49.95 35.69 24.89
CA ILE A 213 -50.99 36.73 24.82
C ILE A 213 -50.81 37.62 23.59
N LEU A 214 -49.58 38.02 23.27
CA LEU A 214 -49.27 38.83 22.08
C LEU A 214 -49.57 38.07 20.77
N ILE A 215 -49.28 36.76 20.72
CA ILE A 215 -49.60 35.91 19.56
C ILE A 215 -51.12 35.82 19.39
N HIS A 216 -51.87 35.56 20.46
CA HIS A 216 -53.33 35.53 20.42
C HIS A 216 -53.92 36.88 19.98
N GLN A 217 -53.40 37.99 20.51
CA GLN A 217 -53.84 39.34 20.12
C GLN A 217 -53.54 39.65 18.65
N LEU A 218 -52.38 39.21 18.12
CA LEU A 218 -52.05 39.37 16.70
C LEU A 218 -52.94 38.51 15.80
N GLU A 219 -53.30 37.31 16.24
CA GLU A 219 -54.18 36.41 15.50
C GLU A 219 -55.63 36.91 15.48
N GLU A 220 -56.09 37.46 16.61
CA GLU A 220 -57.38 38.14 16.71
C GLU A 220 -57.45 39.39 15.82
N LEU A 221 -56.41 40.25 15.85
CA LEU A 221 -56.31 41.41 14.96
C LEU A 221 -56.26 41.04 13.47
N LYS A 222 -55.58 39.94 13.12
CA LYS A 222 -55.58 39.43 11.74
C LYS A 222 -56.97 38.98 11.31
N LYS A 223 -57.71 38.33 12.23
CA LYS A 223 -59.07 37.88 11.97
C LYS A 223 -60.02 39.08 11.77
N THR A 224 -59.97 40.08 12.65
CA THR A 224 -60.83 41.28 12.53
C THR A 224 -60.53 42.07 11.26
N HIS A 225 -59.26 42.26 10.90
CA HIS A 225 -58.91 42.94 9.64
C HIS A 225 -59.37 42.16 8.40
N LYS A 226 -59.34 40.82 8.44
CA LYS A 226 -59.83 40.00 7.33
C LYS A 226 -61.34 40.15 7.15
N GLU A 227 -62.09 40.12 8.25
CA GLU A 227 -63.54 40.35 8.26
C GLU A 227 -63.90 41.75 7.76
N GLU A 228 -63.15 42.78 8.17
CA GLU A 228 -63.35 44.16 7.72
C GLU A 228 -63.07 44.34 6.21
N LEU A 229 -61.99 43.74 5.70
CA LEU A 229 -61.69 43.74 4.26
C LEU A 229 -62.77 43.03 3.44
N GLU A 230 -63.36 41.96 3.97
CA GLU A 230 -64.44 41.23 3.31
C GLU A 230 -65.74 42.06 3.29
N LEU A 231 -66.05 42.73 4.41
CA LEU A 231 -67.20 43.63 4.50
C LEU A 231 -67.05 44.82 3.53
N GLU A 232 -65.85 45.40 3.44
CA GLU A 232 -65.59 46.52 2.52
C GLU A 232 -65.60 46.08 1.05
N ARG A 233 -65.16 44.85 0.74
CA ARG A 233 -65.35 44.25 -0.60
C ARG A 233 -66.83 44.08 -0.93
N ASN A 234 -67.64 43.61 0.01
CA ASN A 234 -69.09 43.44 -0.18
C ASN A 234 -69.82 44.79 -0.34
N ARG A 235 -69.37 45.84 0.35
CA ARG A 235 -69.88 47.21 0.13
C ARG A 235 -69.50 47.74 -1.25
N ARG A 236 -68.27 47.51 -1.70
CA ARG A 236 -67.83 47.90 -3.05
C ARG A 236 -68.59 47.16 -4.14
N SER A 237 -68.88 45.87 -3.99
CA SER A 237 -69.69 45.13 -4.97
C SER A 237 -71.14 45.63 -5.02
N ALA A 238 -71.75 45.90 -3.86
CA ALA A 238 -73.09 46.50 -3.80
C ALA A 238 -73.14 47.92 -4.38
N SER A 239 -72.09 48.73 -4.22
CA SER A 239 -72.02 50.05 -4.87
C SER A 239 -71.92 49.93 -6.38
N LYS A 240 -71.12 48.99 -6.90
CA LYS A 240 -70.99 48.75 -8.34
C LYS A 240 -72.31 48.38 -9.00
N THR A 241 -73.09 47.48 -8.40
CA THR A 241 -74.40 47.11 -8.96
C THR A 241 -75.39 48.27 -8.98
N VAL A 242 -75.32 49.15 -7.98
CA VAL A 242 -76.14 50.38 -7.96
C VAL A 242 -75.71 51.34 -9.06
N ASP A 243 -74.42 51.48 -9.31
CA ASP A 243 -73.92 52.35 -10.37
C ASP A 243 -74.19 51.78 -11.77
N GLU A 244 -74.07 50.46 -11.97
CA GLU A 244 -74.50 49.76 -13.19
C GLU A 244 -76.00 49.99 -13.48
N ASN A 245 -76.85 49.95 -12.45
CA ASN A 245 -78.28 50.25 -12.61
C ASN A 245 -78.54 51.72 -12.96
N LYS A 246 -77.76 52.66 -12.41
CA LYS A 246 -77.86 54.08 -12.79
C LYS A 246 -77.39 54.30 -14.22
N GLU A 247 -76.30 53.66 -14.63
CA GLU A 247 -75.76 53.74 -15.98
C GLU A 247 -76.74 53.15 -16.99
N GLY A 248 -77.36 52.00 -16.71
CA GLY A 248 -78.46 51.45 -17.52
C GLY A 248 -79.66 52.38 -17.66
N ARG A 249 -80.02 53.11 -16.60
CA ARG A 249 -81.09 54.12 -16.68
C ARG A 249 -80.69 55.36 -17.48
N ILE A 250 -79.41 55.74 -17.42
CA ILE A 250 -78.88 56.84 -18.23
C ILE A 250 -78.90 56.45 -19.71
N THR A 251 -78.44 55.24 -20.07
CA THR A 251 -78.46 54.79 -21.47
C THR A 251 -79.88 54.68 -22.02
N GLU A 252 -80.86 54.23 -21.23
CA GLU A 252 -82.28 54.28 -21.62
C GLU A 252 -82.78 55.71 -21.86
N LEU A 253 -82.38 56.66 -21.01
CA LEU A 253 -82.73 58.07 -21.19
C LEU A 253 -82.05 58.69 -22.40
N GLU A 254 -80.78 58.36 -22.64
CA GLU A 254 -80.01 58.78 -23.81
C GLU A 254 -80.66 58.27 -25.10
N GLN A 255 -81.05 56.99 -25.15
CA GLN A 255 -81.75 56.40 -26.30
C GLN A 255 -83.10 57.10 -26.55
N ARG A 256 -83.86 57.40 -25.49
CA ARG A 256 -85.12 58.13 -25.63
C ARG A 256 -84.92 59.56 -26.13
N VAL A 257 -83.85 60.23 -25.70
CA VAL A 257 -83.48 61.56 -26.21
C VAL A 257 -83.06 61.47 -27.67
N GLU A 258 -82.31 60.44 -28.06
CA GLU A 258 -81.94 60.19 -29.46
C GLU A 258 -83.18 59.97 -30.34
N ASP A 259 -84.13 59.14 -29.91
CA ASP A 259 -85.40 58.91 -30.61
C ASP A 259 -86.23 60.20 -30.78
N LEU A 260 -86.32 61.02 -29.72
CA LEU A 260 -87.01 62.31 -29.78
C LEU A 260 -86.28 63.30 -30.71
N THR A 261 -84.94 63.26 -30.73
CA THR A 261 -84.12 64.08 -31.60
C THR A 261 -84.33 63.67 -33.07
N ASN A 262 -84.29 62.38 -33.37
CA ASN A 262 -84.57 61.83 -34.70
C ASN A 262 -85.99 62.21 -35.16
N LYS A 263 -86.98 62.12 -34.28
CA LYS A 263 -88.35 62.54 -34.57
C LYS A 263 -88.47 64.04 -34.83
N THR A 264 -87.69 64.85 -34.12
CA THR A 264 -87.62 66.30 -34.36
C THR A 264 -87.01 66.59 -35.73
N VAL A 265 -85.93 65.89 -36.09
CA VAL A 265 -85.30 66.00 -37.43
C VAL A 265 -86.28 65.61 -38.54
N THR A 266 -87.06 64.53 -38.37
CA THR A 266 -88.09 64.18 -39.37
C THR A 266 -89.16 65.25 -39.49
N LEU A 267 -89.63 65.82 -38.37
CA LEU A 267 -90.61 66.90 -38.39
C LEU A 267 -90.03 68.19 -39.01
N GLU A 268 -88.75 68.48 -38.81
CA GLU A 268 -88.07 69.60 -39.48
C GLU A 268 -87.92 69.36 -40.98
N HIS A 269 -87.66 68.12 -41.41
CA HIS A 269 -87.62 67.75 -42.82
C HIS A 269 -89.01 67.86 -43.47
N ASP A 270 -90.06 67.37 -42.81
CA ASP A 270 -91.46 67.52 -43.26
C ASP A 270 -91.87 68.99 -43.32
N LYS A 271 -91.43 69.80 -42.36
CA LYS A 271 -91.63 71.25 -42.40
C LYS A 271 -90.90 71.89 -43.58
N PHE A 272 -89.69 71.42 -43.90
CA PHE A 272 -88.93 71.93 -45.05
C PHE A 272 -89.61 71.57 -46.37
N THR A 273 -90.08 70.33 -46.54
CA THR A 273 -90.81 69.90 -47.75
C THR A 273 -92.15 70.61 -47.90
N LEU A 274 -92.90 70.82 -46.81
CA LEU A 274 -94.12 71.65 -46.83
C LEU A 274 -93.81 73.11 -47.18
N LYS A 275 -92.67 73.64 -46.73
CA LYS A 275 -92.23 75.00 -47.08
C LYS A 275 -91.86 75.10 -48.55
N GLU A 276 -91.20 74.10 -49.13
CA GLU A 276 -90.89 74.03 -50.55
C GLU A 276 -92.16 73.90 -51.42
N GLN A 277 -93.16 73.14 -50.94
CA GLN A 277 -94.49 73.08 -51.57
C GLN A 277 -95.24 74.42 -51.48
N LEU A 278 -95.14 75.14 -50.36
CA LEU A 278 -95.68 76.51 -50.25
C LEU A 278 -94.95 77.48 -51.18
N GLU A 279 -93.63 77.38 -51.34
CA GLU A 279 -92.86 78.23 -52.25
C GLU A 279 -93.21 77.95 -53.73
N TYR A 280 -93.54 76.70 -54.08
CA TYR A 280 -94.07 76.33 -55.40
C TYR A 280 -95.48 76.90 -55.64
N LEU A 281 -96.33 76.90 -54.61
CA LEU A 281 -97.68 77.48 -54.68
C LEU A 281 -97.66 79.02 -54.69
N GLU A 282 -96.77 79.66 -53.92
CA GLU A 282 -96.54 81.12 -53.94
C GLU A 282 -96.00 81.61 -55.29
N LYS A 283 -95.18 80.83 -55.99
CA LYS A 283 -94.72 81.15 -57.36
C LYS A 283 -95.83 81.07 -58.42
N SER A 284 -96.97 80.43 -58.11
CA SER A 284 -98.13 80.33 -59.01
C SER A 284 -99.26 81.31 -58.72
N ASN A 285 -99.13 82.20 -57.72
CA ASN A 285 -100.16 83.18 -57.39
C ASN A 285 -99.55 84.54 -57.03
N THR A 286 -99.41 85.43 -58.02
CA THR A 286 -99.00 86.81 -57.83
C THR A 286 -100.17 87.68 -57.38
N VAL A 287 -99.91 88.55 -56.39
CA VAL A 287 -100.52 89.88 -56.11
C VAL A 287 -101.23 90.00 -54.72
N THR A 288 -100.59 90.84 -53.88
CA THR A 288 -101.10 91.82 -52.87
C THR A 288 -101.39 91.48 -51.40
N VAL A 289 -100.61 92.22 -50.56
CA VAL A 289 -100.97 93.05 -49.37
C VAL A 289 -100.80 92.46 -47.96
N SER A 290 -99.65 92.86 -47.39
CA SER A 290 -99.40 93.65 -46.17
C SER A 290 -100.09 93.35 -44.81
N SER A 291 -99.20 93.26 -43.81
CA SER A 291 -99.21 93.94 -42.49
C SER A 291 -99.86 93.23 -41.30
N GLU A 292 -99.03 92.85 -40.32
CA GLU A 292 -99.15 93.36 -38.93
C GLU A 292 -97.85 93.14 -38.11
N VAL A 293 -97.67 94.00 -37.10
CA VAL A 293 -96.41 94.39 -36.42
C VAL A 293 -96.40 93.89 -34.96
N LEU A 294 -95.23 93.92 -34.30
CA LEU A 294 -94.91 94.04 -32.84
C LEU A 294 -94.29 92.80 -32.10
N PRO A 295 -93.46 92.97 -31.02
CA PRO A 295 -91.98 92.95 -31.12
C PRO A 295 -91.20 92.29 -29.92
N GLN A 296 -89.87 92.49 -29.89
CA GLN A 296 -88.95 92.46 -28.70
C GLN A 296 -88.58 91.07 -28.11
N LYS A 297 -87.36 90.72 -27.67
CA LYS A 297 -86.15 91.46 -27.29
C LYS A 297 -84.91 90.54 -27.29
N ASN A 298 -83.80 91.11 -27.73
CA ASN A 298 -82.38 90.84 -27.44
C ASN A 298 -82.04 89.94 -26.22
N LEU A 299 -81.50 88.73 -26.49
CA LEU A 299 -80.66 87.97 -25.54
C LEU A 299 -79.24 87.70 -26.08
N LYS A 300 -79.02 87.82 -27.39
CA LYS A 300 -77.69 87.59 -28.01
C LYS A 300 -76.66 88.69 -27.74
N LEU A 301 -77.08 89.92 -27.43
CA LEU A 301 -76.16 91.03 -27.16
C LEU A 301 -75.66 91.09 -25.70
N ALA A 302 -76.28 90.32 -24.79
CA ALA A 302 -75.82 90.17 -23.41
C ALA A 302 -74.77 89.05 -23.26
N PHE A 303 -74.85 88.00 -24.08
CA PHE A 303 -73.91 86.87 -24.01
C PHE A 303 -72.53 87.23 -24.57
N ILE A 304 -72.48 88.04 -25.64
CA ILE A 304 -71.21 88.45 -26.26
C ILE A 304 -70.42 89.40 -25.34
N LYS A 305 -71.10 90.29 -24.60
CA LYS A 305 -70.45 91.16 -23.61
C LYS A 305 -69.97 90.44 -22.33
N MET A 306 -70.48 89.24 -22.05
CA MET A 306 -70.01 88.41 -20.93
C MET A 306 -68.85 87.50 -21.32
N PHE A 307 -68.78 87.07 -22.58
CA PHE A 307 -67.68 86.27 -23.12
C PHE A 307 -66.40 87.09 -23.36
N GLU A 308 -66.52 88.37 -23.77
CA GLU A 308 -65.36 89.25 -23.95
C GLU A 308 -64.74 89.73 -22.63
N LYS A 309 -65.47 89.69 -21.51
CA LYS A 309 -64.93 89.99 -20.17
C LYS A 309 -64.19 88.83 -19.49
N LEU A 310 -64.34 87.59 -20.00
CA LEU A 310 -63.65 86.40 -19.47
C LEU A 310 -62.39 86.03 -20.27
N LYS A 311 -62.12 86.71 -21.39
CA LYS A 311 -60.95 86.47 -22.25
C LYS A 311 -59.79 87.46 -22.01
N ALA A 312 -59.95 88.40 -21.08
CA ALA A 312 -58.98 89.46 -20.78
C ALA A 312 -58.46 89.42 -19.32
N THR A 313 -58.37 88.23 -18.73
CA THR A 313 -57.59 87.98 -17.52
C THR A 313 -56.69 86.78 -17.78
N ASP A 314 -55.45 87.10 -18.16
CA ASP A 314 -54.33 86.17 -18.21
C ASP A 314 -54.15 85.48 -16.85
N GLY A 315 -53.92 84.16 -16.87
CA GLY A 315 -53.43 83.42 -15.71
C GLY A 315 -54.28 82.25 -15.20
N PHE A 316 -54.98 81.51 -16.07
CA PHE A 316 -55.56 80.22 -15.68
C PHE A 316 -54.67 79.06 -16.17
N ASP A 317 -53.78 78.61 -15.29
CA ASP A 317 -52.78 77.59 -15.56
C ASP A 317 -53.40 76.17 -15.44
N VAL A 318 -53.48 75.49 -16.59
CA VAL A 318 -54.12 74.17 -16.77
C VAL A 318 -53.27 73.03 -16.19
N TYR A 319 -52.05 73.30 -15.70
CA TYR A 319 -51.17 72.27 -15.13
C TYR A 319 -51.42 71.93 -13.64
N ASN A 320 -52.29 72.67 -12.94
CA ASN A 320 -52.59 72.42 -11.52
C ASN A 320 -53.86 71.57 -11.24
N VAL A 321 -54.58 71.13 -12.27
CA VAL A 321 -55.80 70.31 -12.09
C VAL A 321 -55.56 68.81 -12.36
N LEU A 322 -54.40 68.44 -12.94
CA LEU A 322 -54.15 67.05 -13.39
C LEU A 322 -52.92 66.35 -12.79
N SER A 323 -52.18 66.93 -11.84
CA SER A 323 -51.09 66.26 -11.11
C SER A 323 -50.15 65.40 -11.98
N ILE A 324 -49.63 65.93 -13.09
CA ILE A 324 -48.60 65.27 -13.91
C ILE A 324 -47.53 66.29 -14.29
N GLU A 325 -46.30 66.09 -13.80
CA GLU A 325 -45.11 66.85 -14.20
C GLU A 325 -44.50 66.29 -15.50
N ARG A 326 -44.11 67.21 -16.39
CA ARG A 326 -43.57 66.97 -17.73
C ARG A 326 -42.03 67.02 -17.68
N PRO A 327 -41.29 66.08 -18.30
CA PRO A 327 -39.83 66.03 -18.21
C PRO A 327 -39.13 66.87 -19.29
N SER A 328 -38.10 67.64 -18.91
CA SER A 328 -37.12 68.22 -19.83
C SER A 328 -35.71 68.31 -19.21
N VAL A 329 -34.91 67.26 -19.46
CA VAL A 329 -33.51 67.21 -19.95
C VAL A 329 -32.61 68.47 -19.82
N LEU A 330 -31.62 68.37 -18.90
CA LEU A 330 -30.16 68.72 -18.93
C LEU A 330 -29.70 70.21 -19.12
N PRO A 331 -28.47 70.63 -18.68
CA PRO A 331 -27.32 69.86 -18.15
C PRO A 331 -26.60 70.43 -16.89
N SER A 332 -25.59 69.67 -16.46
CA SER A 332 -24.40 70.05 -15.65
C SER A 332 -24.57 70.36 -14.16
N VAL A 333 -24.15 69.37 -13.37
CA VAL A 333 -23.84 69.43 -11.95
C VAL A 333 -22.57 70.26 -11.74
N SER A 334 -22.66 71.31 -10.92
CA SER A 334 -21.56 71.83 -10.11
C SER A 334 -22.13 72.56 -8.91
N GLU A 335 -21.94 71.92 -7.76
CA GLU A 335 -21.88 72.43 -6.39
C GLU A 335 -22.20 73.91 -6.18
N VAL A 336 -23.35 74.19 -5.55
CA VAL A 336 -23.55 75.44 -4.82
C VAL A 336 -23.88 75.10 -3.38
N HIS A 337 -22.94 75.51 -2.53
CA HIS A 337 -23.05 75.60 -1.09
C HIS A 337 -24.37 76.26 -0.69
N GLY A 338 -25.13 75.57 0.15
CA GLY A 338 -26.27 76.16 0.82
C GLY A 338 -25.80 77.27 1.75
N ASN A 339 -26.38 78.45 1.60
CA ASN A 339 -26.69 79.35 2.71
C ASN A 339 -27.78 80.32 2.24
N HIS A 340 -28.71 80.58 3.17
CA HIS A 340 -29.92 81.39 3.06
C HIS A 340 -31.12 80.73 2.38
N ILE A 341 -32.07 80.27 3.21
CA ILE A 341 -33.30 81.03 3.51
C ILE A 341 -33.75 80.60 4.90
N GLU A 342 -33.52 81.47 5.89
CA GLU A 342 -34.39 81.59 7.05
C GLU A 342 -35.49 82.57 6.64
N SER A 343 -36.75 82.12 6.57
CA SER A 343 -37.90 82.90 7.02
C SER A 343 -39.18 82.06 6.97
N THR A 344 -39.75 81.85 8.16
CA THR A 344 -41.19 81.85 8.45
C THR A 344 -42.09 80.80 7.80
N ALA A 345 -42.16 79.64 8.43
CA ALA A 345 -43.39 79.13 9.04
C ALA A 345 -43.02 78.06 10.08
N SER A 346 -43.25 78.37 11.36
CA SER A 346 -43.17 77.40 12.46
C SER A 346 -44.28 76.37 12.31
N CYS A 347 -44.09 75.41 11.41
CA CYS A 347 -44.89 74.21 11.35
C CYS A 347 -44.17 73.17 12.22
N ASP A 348 -44.63 72.97 13.46
CA ASP A 348 -44.05 71.99 14.38
C ASP A 348 -44.01 70.58 13.76
N LYS A 349 -44.98 70.26 12.89
CA LYS A 349 -44.98 69.03 12.09
C LYS A 349 -43.80 68.96 11.11
N CYS A 350 -43.42 70.05 10.47
CA CYS A 350 -42.26 70.07 9.57
C CYS A 350 -40.94 69.94 10.35
N HIS A 351 -40.86 70.46 11.57
CA HIS A 351 -39.66 70.33 12.39
C HIS A 351 -39.48 68.91 12.95
N GLU A 352 -40.57 68.24 13.32
CA GLU A 352 -40.56 66.84 13.77
C GLU A 352 -40.26 65.89 12.61
N SER A 353 -40.90 66.09 11.44
CA SER A 353 -40.58 65.32 10.23
C SER A 353 -39.12 65.51 9.79
N ASN A 354 -38.50 66.67 10.00
CA ASN A 354 -37.10 66.89 9.65
C ASN A 354 -36.14 66.16 10.62
N LYS A 355 -36.51 66.04 11.92
CA LYS A 355 -35.77 65.20 12.88
C LYS A 355 -35.89 63.71 12.53
N GLU A 356 -37.08 63.24 12.17
CA GLU A 356 -37.29 61.87 11.68
C GLU A 356 -36.47 61.61 10.42
N LEU A 357 -36.44 62.56 9.48
CA LEU A 357 -35.65 62.44 8.24
C LEU A 357 -34.15 62.37 8.52
N GLN A 358 -33.65 63.16 9.49
CA GLN A 358 -32.26 63.09 9.95
C GLN A 358 -31.95 61.77 10.64
N TYR A 359 -32.87 61.25 11.46
CA TYR A 359 -32.75 59.92 12.04
C TYR A 359 -32.69 58.83 10.98
N PHE A 360 -33.61 58.84 10.00
CA PHE A 360 -33.57 57.87 8.89
C PHE A 360 -32.30 58.00 8.06
N LYS A 361 -31.79 59.21 7.81
CA LYS A 361 -30.47 59.40 7.17
C LYS A 361 -29.33 58.81 7.99
N SER A 362 -29.35 58.97 9.32
CA SER A 362 -28.34 58.35 10.20
C SER A 362 -28.41 56.83 10.21
N VAL A 363 -29.62 56.26 10.17
CA VAL A 363 -29.83 54.81 10.08
C VAL A 363 -29.39 54.28 8.71
N ILE A 364 -29.73 54.97 7.62
CA ILE A 364 -29.31 54.61 6.26
C ILE A 364 -27.79 54.65 6.14
N THR A 365 -27.13 55.68 6.64
CA THR A 365 -25.65 55.77 6.62
C THR A 365 -24.99 54.70 7.50
N HIS A 366 -25.58 54.37 8.65
CA HIS A 366 -25.11 53.26 9.48
C HIS A 366 -25.25 51.91 8.76
N LEU A 367 -26.41 51.63 8.16
CA LEU A 367 -26.64 50.41 7.38
C LEU A 367 -25.71 50.34 6.16
N GLN A 368 -25.51 51.44 5.44
CA GLN A 368 -24.56 51.51 4.33
C GLN A 368 -23.13 51.21 4.77
N THR A 369 -22.72 51.74 5.92
CA THR A 369 -21.40 51.46 6.51
C THR A 369 -21.29 49.99 6.92
N GLN A 370 -22.34 49.43 7.51
CA GLN A 370 -22.38 48.02 7.94
C GLN A 370 -22.34 47.06 6.73
N VAL A 371 -23.07 47.37 5.65
CA VAL A 371 -23.01 46.63 4.39
C VAL A 371 -21.61 46.67 3.80
N LYS A 372 -20.97 47.86 3.75
CA LYS A 372 -19.60 47.99 3.25
C LYS A 372 -18.59 47.18 4.07
N MET A 373 -18.70 47.21 5.40
CA MET A 373 -17.85 46.40 6.29
C MET A 373 -18.06 44.90 6.09
N LEU A 374 -19.31 44.46 5.86
CA LEU A 374 -19.62 43.06 5.55
C LEU A 374 -19.08 42.64 4.18
N GLU A 375 -19.18 43.50 3.17
CA GLU A 375 -18.60 43.27 1.84
C GLU A 375 -17.07 43.15 1.91
N GLU A 376 -16.39 44.04 2.64
CA GLU A 376 -14.95 43.97 2.87
C GLU A 376 -14.55 42.70 3.63
N SER A 377 -15.29 42.33 4.68
CA SER A 377 -15.07 41.09 5.42
C SER A 377 -15.30 39.83 4.56
N GLN A 378 -16.30 39.85 3.69
CA GLN A 378 -16.59 38.75 2.78
C GLN A 378 -15.49 38.61 1.72
N GLU A 379 -15.00 39.73 1.17
CA GLU A 379 -13.89 39.73 0.21
C GLU A 379 -12.59 39.24 0.85
N GLN A 380 -12.30 39.64 2.09
CA GLN A 380 -11.15 39.15 2.86
C GLN A 380 -11.24 37.64 3.10
N SER A 381 -12.41 37.15 3.52
CA SER A 381 -12.65 35.72 3.72
C SER A 381 -12.49 34.93 2.41
N ARG A 382 -13.06 35.44 1.30
CA ARG A 382 -12.94 34.84 -0.03
C ARG A 382 -11.48 34.71 -0.47
N LYS A 383 -10.66 35.74 -0.27
CA LYS A 383 -9.22 35.70 -0.56
C LYS A 383 -8.50 34.64 0.28
N SER A 384 -8.78 34.58 1.58
CA SER A 384 -8.18 33.57 2.47
C SER A 384 -8.53 32.14 2.04
N HIS A 385 -9.79 31.89 1.66
CA HIS A 385 -10.22 30.60 1.15
C HIS A 385 -9.57 30.26 -0.19
N GLU A 386 -9.38 31.26 -1.06
CA GLU A 386 -8.71 31.05 -2.34
C GLU A 386 -7.21 30.72 -2.17
N ASP A 387 -6.53 31.38 -1.24
CA ASP A 387 -5.12 31.08 -0.92
C ASP A 387 -4.96 29.69 -0.31
N VAL A 388 -5.85 29.30 0.61
CA VAL A 388 -5.90 27.93 1.15
C VAL A 388 -6.18 26.91 0.04
N ALA A 389 -7.13 27.20 -0.86
CA ALA A 389 -7.44 26.32 -1.99
C ALA A 389 -6.26 26.20 -2.97
N LYS A 390 -5.48 27.26 -3.18
CA LYS A 390 -4.23 27.22 -3.97
C LYS A 390 -3.17 26.39 -3.26
N SER A 391 -2.98 26.57 -1.95
CA SER A 391 -2.04 25.78 -1.16
C SER A 391 -2.39 24.29 -1.17
N LEU A 392 -3.67 23.93 -1.02
CA LEU A 392 -4.13 22.55 -1.07
C LEU A 392 -3.94 21.95 -2.47
N ARG A 393 -4.25 22.70 -3.54
CA ARG A 393 -4.00 22.26 -4.92
C ARG A 393 -2.52 21.99 -5.18
N ASN A 394 -1.64 22.89 -4.75
CA ASN A 394 -0.19 22.69 -4.88
C ASN A 394 0.29 21.46 -4.09
N ARG A 395 -0.27 21.24 -2.89
CA ARG A 395 0.07 20.06 -2.08
C ARG A 395 -0.42 18.76 -2.72
N ILE A 396 -1.59 18.76 -3.36
CA ILE A 396 -2.09 17.60 -4.11
C ILE A 396 -1.14 17.29 -5.28
N ILE A 397 -0.75 18.29 -6.08
CA ILE A 397 0.19 18.10 -7.20
C ILE A 397 1.53 17.54 -6.71
N GLU A 398 2.05 18.04 -5.58
CA GLU A 398 3.29 17.54 -4.99
C GLU A 398 3.17 16.08 -4.53
N LEU A 399 2.04 15.71 -3.94
CA LEU A 399 1.77 14.34 -3.52
C LEU A 399 1.62 13.40 -4.72
N GLU A 400 0.93 13.82 -5.78
CA GLU A 400 0.79 13.08 -7.03
C GLU A 400 2.15 12.84 -7.68
N HIS A 401 3.00 13.88 -7.76
CA HIS A 401 4.35 13.75 -8.32
C HIS A 401 5.24 12.81 -7.49
N ASN A 402 5.17 12.90 -6.16
CA ASN A 402 5.90 11.99 -5.27
C ASN A 402 5.43 10.54 -5.42
N GLN A 403 4.11 10.32 -5.53
CA GLN A 403 3.57 8.99 -5.78
C GLN A 403 4.06 8.45 -7.13
N GLU A 404 3.94 9.22 -8.20
CA GLU A 404 4.42 8.83 -9.54
C GLU A 404 5.91 8.46 -9.52
N LYS A 405 6.73 9.24 -8.81
CA LYS A 405 8.15 8.94 -8.62
C LYS A 405 8.37 7.61 -7.89
N THR A 406 7.66 7.38 -6.77
CA THR A 406 7.78 6.11 -6.02
C THR A 406 7.31 4.90 -6.83
N TYR A 407 6.25 5.05 -7.63
CA TYR A 407 5.79 4.01 -8.56
C TYR A 407 6.83 3.74 -9.66
N SER A 408 7.44 4.77 -10.22
CA SER A 408 8.51 4.63 -11.22
C SER A 408 9.74 3.94 -10.63
N GLU A 409 10.16 4.31 -9.42
CA GLU A 409 11.27 3.66 -8.71
C GLU A 409 10.96 2.18 -8.43
N LEU A 410 9.79 1.88 -7.87
CA LEU A 410 9.38 0.50 -7.57
C LEU A 410 9.29 -0.35 -8.83
N THR A 411 8.73 0.19 -9.92
CA THR A 411 8.66 -0.54 -11.21
C THR A 411 10.03 -0.73 -11.85
N SER A 412 10.96 0.21 -11.69
CA SER A 412 12.34 0.04 -12.14
C SER A 412 13.07 -1.05 -11.35
N GLU A 413 12.82 -1.14 -10.04
CA GLU A 413 13.44 -2.14 -9.19
C GLU A 413 12.88 -3.54 -9.43
N THR A 414 11.56 -3.67 -9.64
CA THR A 414 10.97 -4.97 -10.02
C THR A 414 11.48 -5.43 -11.38
N LYS A 415 11.55 -4.54 -12.38
CA LYS A 415 12.17 -4.84 -13.68
C LYS A 415 13.62 -5.31 -13.52
N ARG A 416 14.40 -4.63 -12.69
CA ARG A 416 15.79 -5.02 -12.40
C ARG A 416 15.86 -6.43 -11.79
N LYS A 417 15.04 -6.73 -10.79
CA LYS A 417 14.99 -8.07 -10.17
C LYS A 417 14.60 -9.15 -11.18
N VAL A 418 13.66 -8.88 -12.07
CA VAL A 418 13.29 -9.79 -13.16
C VAL A 418 14.49 -10.04 -14.08
N THR A 419 15.20 -8.98 -14.52
CA THR A 419 16.38 -9.15 -15.37
C THR A 419 17.52 -9.92 -14.67
N GLU A 420 17.72 -9.74 -13.36
CA GLU A 420 18.71 -10.49 -12.59
C GLU A 420 18.34 -11.99 -12.50
N LEU A 421 17.07 -12.30 -12.25
CA LEU A 421 16.57 -13.69 -12.23
C LEU A 421 16.64 -14.36 -13.62
N GLU A 422 16.28 -13.64 -14.68
CA GLU A 422 16.42 -14.13 -16.06
C GLU A 422 17.88 -14.43 -16.42
N GLN A 423 18.82 -13.58 -16.01
CA GLN A 423 20.25 -13.82 -16.20
C GLN A 423 20.75 -15.05 -15.44
N GLU A 424 20.32 -15.25 -14.19
CA GLU A 424 20.74 -16.44 -13.43
C GLU A 424 20.15 -17.72 -14.01
N LEU A 425 18.89 -17.67 -14.47
CA LEU A 425 18.25 -18.78 -15.18
C LEU A 425 18.99 -19.08 -16.49
N GLN A 426 19.38 -18.06 -17.24
CA GLN A 426 20.18 -18.21 -18.45
C GLN A 426 21.55 -18.86 -18.16
N LYS A 427 22.25 -18.42 -17.10
CA LYS A 427 23.50 -19.06 -16.65
C LYS A 427 23.29 -20.52 -16.25
N GLN A 428 22.18 -20.86 -15.59
CA GLN A 428 21.85 -22.25 -15.27
C GLN A 428 21.61 -23.08 -16.53
N ARG A 429 20.91 -22.54 -17.53
CA ARG A 429 20.73 -23.19 -18.84
C ARG A 429 22.07 -23.43 -19.54
N GLU A 430 22.96 -22.44 -19.53
CA GLU A 430 24.30 -22.56 -20.12
C GLU A 430 25.14 -23.63 -19.39
N ARG A 431 25.14 -23.64 -18.05
CA ARG A 431 25.78 -24.70 -17.27
C ARG A 431 25.22 -26.09 -17.60
N MET A 432 23.90 -26.22 -17.71
CA MET A 432 23.24 -27.47 -18.10
C MET A 432 23.69 -27.93 -19.49
N VAL A 433 23.74 -27.01 -20.47
CA VAL A 433 24.22 -27.31 -21.83
C VAL A 433 25.67 -27.79 -21.79
N MET A 434 26.55 -27.13 -21.04
CA MET A 434 27.95 -27.56 -20.89
C MET A 434 28.08 -28.97 -20.30
N VAL A 435 27.28 -29.30 -19.28
CA VAL A 435 27.24 -30.65 -18.69
C VAL A 435 26.72 -31.67 -19.71
N ILE A 436 25.68 -31.33 -20.48
CA ILE A 436 25.18 -32.20 -21.56
C ILE A 436 26.25 -32.42 -22.63
N GLU A 437 27.00 -31.39 -23.02
CA GLU A 437 28.12 -31.52 -23.97
C GLU A 437 29.23 -32.41 -23.41
N GLU A 438 29.58 -32.27 -22.13
CA GLU A 438 30.55 -33.13 -21.46
C GLU A 438 30.08 -34.59 -21.45
N LYS A 439 28.81 -34.83 -21.09
CA LYS A 439 28.22 -36.17 -21.13
C LYS A 439 28.15 -36.74 -22.55
N ASN A 440 27.89 -35.92 -23.55
CA ASN A 440 27.96 -36.34 -24.96
C ASN A 440 29.38 -36.74 -25.35
N ARG A 441 30.42 -36.01 -24.94
CA ARG A 441 31.83 -36.42 -25.16
C ARG A 441 32.17 -37.71 -24.43
N GLU A 442 31.75 -37.87 -23.18
CA GLU A 442 31.92 -39.13 -22.44
C GLU A 442 31.26 -40.30 -23.19
N ILE A 443 30.03 -40.12 -23.67
CA ILE A 443 29.31 -41.11 -24.49
C ILE A 443 30.09 -41.41 -25.78
N GLU A 444 30.64 -40.41 -26.46
CA GLU A 444 31.46 -40.62 -27.65
C GLU A 444 32.74 -41.41 -27.36
N ILE A 445 33.42 -41.14 -26.24
CA ILE A 445 34.60 -41.89 -25.81
C ILE A 445 34.22 -43.34 -25.49
N VAL A 446 33.12 -43.57 -24.78
CA VAL A 446 32.62 -44.91 -24.48
C VAL A 446 32.25 -45.65 -25.76
N LYS A 447 31.54 -44.99 -26.69
CA LYS A 447 31.23 -45.55 -28.02
C LYS A 447 32.50 -45.91 -28.78
N HIS A 448 33.51 -45.05 -28.80
CA HIS A 448 34.79 -45.33 -29.46
C HIS A 448 35.52 -46.50 -28.81
N THR A 449 35.49 -46.59 -27.48
CA THR A 449 36.09 -47.72 -26.73
C THR A 449 35.38 -49.02 -27.05
N ILE A 450 34.03 -49.03 -27.09
CA ILE A 450 33.24 -50.21 -27.50
C ILE A 450 33.53 -50.58 -28.95
N GLU A 451 33.62 -49.61 -29.86
CA GLU A 451 33.95 -49.80 -31.27
C GLU A 451 35.36 -50.38 -31.43
N GLN A 452 36.33 -49.92 -30.63
CA GLN A 452 37.69 -50.44 -30.60
C GLN A 452 37.73 -51.86 -30.02
N MET A 453 36.99 -52.14 -28.94
CA MET A 453 36.83 -53.50 -28.39
C MET A 453 36.19 -54.44 -29.41
N ARG A 454 35.19 -53.98 -30.17
CA ARG A 454 34.60 -54.73 -31.28
C ARG A 454 35.63 -54.99 -32.37
N LYS A 455 36.41 -53.98 -32.80
CA LYS A 455 37.49 -54.16 -33.78
C LYS A 455 38.58 -55.13 -33.31
N THR A 456 38.92 -55.15 -32.01
CA THR A 456 39.85 -56.13 -31.44
C THR A 456 39.24 -57.52 -31.26
N HIS A 457 37.91 -57.63 -31.17
CA HIS A 457 37.18 -58.90 -31.13
C HIS A 457 36.76 -59.44 -32.50
N ILE A 458 36.99 -58.70 -33.60
CA ILE A 458 36.85 -59.21 -34.98
C ILE A 458 38.14 -59.95 -35.38
N SER A 459 38.51 -60.97 -34.60
CA SER A 459 39.39 -62.07 -35.04
C SER A 459 38.80 -63.44 -34.70
N HIS A 460 37.49 -63.51 -34.47
CA HIS A 460 36.77 -64.77 -34.49
C HIS A 460 35.45 -64.62 -35.25
N ASP A 461 35.19 -65.65 -36.05
CA ASP A 461 34.15 -65.81 -37.08
C ASP A 461 32.72 -65.37 -36.71
N PRO A 462 31.87 -65.09 -37.72
CA PRO A 462 30.54 -64.53 -37.54
C PRO A 462 29.56 -65.60 -37.05
N ILE A 463 28.91 -65.33 -35.92
CA ILE A 463 27.71 -66.05 -35.48
C ILE A 463 26.55 -65.06 -35.48
N ASP A 464 25.51 -65.47 -36.19
CA ASP A 464 24.21 -64.86 -36.46
C ASP A 464 23.51 -64.29 -35.20
N PRO A 465 22.78 -63.16 -35.28
CA PRO A 465 22.13 -62.56 -34.12
C PRO A 465 20.75 -63.19 -33.88
N SER A 466 20.58 -63.84 -32.73
CA SER A 466 19.23 -64.12 -32.20
C SER A 466 18.74 -62.91 -31.38
N PRO A 467 17.53 -62.39 -31.64
CA PRO A 467 17.00 -61.20 -30.96
C PRO A 467 16.04 -61.62 -29.86
N ASP A 468 16.46 -61.73 -28.60
CA ASP A 468 15.51 -61.95 -27.49
C ASP A 468 16.12 -61.65 -26.10
N LEU A 469 16.62 -60.44 -25.86
CA LEU A 469 17.00 -59.99 -24.49
C LEU A 469 16.78 -58.48 -24.26
N PHE A 470 15.77 -57.89 -24.89
CA PHE A 470 15.35 -56.50 -24.58
C PHE A 470 13.83 -56.44 -24.45
N ASN A 471 13.27 -56.94 -23.35
CA ASN A 471 11.88 -56.62 -22.95
C ASN A 471 11.55 -57.00 -21.49
N SER A 472 12.32 -56.52 -20.51
CA SER A 472 11.95 -56.68 -19.08
C SER A 472 12.33 -55.50 -18.18
N SER A 473 12.32 -54.27 -18.70
CA SER A 473 12.67 -53.08 -17.90
C SER A 473 11.77 -51.88 -18.13
N VAL A 474 10.45 -52.09 -18.15
CA VAL A 474 9.48 -50.97 -18.24
C VAL A 474 8.37 -51.01 -17.18
N ASP A 475 8.17 -52.12 -16.45
CA ASP A 475 7.07 -52.20 -15.48
C ASP A 475 7.44 -51.85 -14.03
N ASN A 476 8.68 -51.45 -13.74
CA ASN A 476 9.11 -51.14 -12.37
C ASN A 476 9.25 -49.63 -12.05
N MET A 477 8.75 -48.75 -12.91
CA MET A 477 8.76 -47.29 -12.68
C MET A 477 7.38 -46.71 -12.30
N ASN A 478 6.31 -47.53 -12.32
CA ASN A 478 4.95 -47.06 -11.97
C ASN A 478 4.53 -47.34 -10.51
N SER A 479 5.38 -47.93 -9.67
CA SER A 479 5.03 -48.21 -8.26
C SER A 479 5.52 -47.16 -7.24
N VAL A 480 6.19 -46.09 -7.68
CA VAL A 480 6.80 -45.10 -6.76
C VAL A 480 6.00 -43.79 -6.68
N LEU A 481 4.94 -43.62 -7.47
CA LEU A 481 4.17 -42.36 -7.52
C LEU A 481 2.82 -42.36 -6.77
N ASN A 482 2.48 -43.45 -6.05
CA ASN A 482 1.30 -43.47 -5.17
C ASN A 482 1.65 -44.06 -3.79
N SER A 483 2.29 -43.26 -2.93
CA SER A 483 2.17 -43.43 -1.47
C SER A 483 2.15 -42.06 -0.80
N SER A 484 0.96 -41.48 -0.82
CA SER A 484 0.51 -40.48 0.13
C SER A 484 0.52 -41.09 1.53
N PHE A 485 1.04 -40.34 2.51
CA PHE A 485 0.72 -40.39 3.94
C PHE A 485 0.53 -41.77 4.59
N ASP A 486 1.47 -42.19 5.42
CA ASP A 486 1.17 -42.53 6.83
C ASP A 486 2.48 -42.59 7.65
N GLU A 487 2.50 -41.83 8.74
CA GLU A 487 3.43 -41.98 9.87
C GLU A 487 3.18 -43.32 10.58
N ASP A 488 4.17 -43.76 11.36
CA ASP A 488 4.16 -44.89 12.30
C ASP A 488 4.46 -46.29 11.74
N ALA A 489 5.75 -46.67 11.75
CA ALA A 489 6.16 -48.04 12.09
C ALA A 489 7.68 -48.14 12.39
N PHE A 490 8.03 -47.88 13.65
CA PHE A 490 9.18 -48.51 14.30
C PHE A 490 8.99 -50.05 14.25
N SER A 491 9.75 -50.80 13.44
CA SER A 491 10.14 -52.18 13.78
C SER A 491 11.18 -52.79 12.84
N SER A 492 12.34 -53.08 13.44
CA SER A 492 13.29 -54.16 13.17
C SER A 492 13.12 -55.04 11.91
N HIS A 493 14.17 -55.09 11.07
CA HIS A 493 14.59 -56.32 10.38
C HIS A 493 16.14 -56.43 10.38
N PRO A 494 16.70 -57.55 10.88
CA PRO A 494 18.15 -57.72 10.99
C PRO A 494 18.74 -58.21 9.66
N ARG A 495 19.62 -57.42 9.03
CA ARG A 495 20.42 -57.90 7.91
C ARG A 495 21.67 -58.64 8.42
N LYS A 496 21.81 -59.85 7.89
CA LYS A 496 22.86 -60.85 8.13
C LYS A 496 24.27 -60.24 8.03
N LYS A 497 25.10 -60.51 9.04
CA LYS A 497 26.54 -60.26 9.05
C LYS A 497 27.23 -61.23 8.08
N SER A 498 27.76 -60.73 6.96
CA SER A 498 28.86 -61.37 6.25
C SER A 498 30.16 -60.86 6.84
N SER A 499 30.95 -61.77 7.38
CA SER A 499 32.30 -61.58 7.87
C SER A 499 33.26 -61.18 6.74
N THR A 500 33.75 -59.96 6.79
CA THR A 500 35.03 -59.60 6.17
C THR A 500 35.81 -58.73 7.15
N GLN A 501 36.69 -59.37 7.93
CA GLN A 501 37.76 -58.71 8.67
C GLN A 501 38.77 -58.18 7.66
N PHE A 502 38.59 -56.95 7.19
CA PHE A 502 39.63 -56.13 6.58
C PHE A 502 39.24 -54.67 6.79
N GLY A 503 39.96 -53.96 7.67
CA GLY A 503 39.95 -52.50 7.72
C GLY A 503 39.52 -51.84 9.02
N ASP A 504 40.13 -52.19 10.16
CA ASP A 504 40.16 -51.32 11.35
C ASP A 504 41.12 -50.12 11.15
N PHE A 505 41.02 -49.45 10.00
CA PHE A 505 41.25 -48.01 9.91
C PHE A 505 39.88 -47.39 9.66
N ARG A 506 39.04 -47.44 10.70
CA ARG A 506 37.82 -46.65 10.76
C ARG A 506 38.21 -45.22 10.43
N ASN A 507 37.72 -44.71 9.32
CA ASN A 507 38.14 -43.43 8.78
C ASN A 507 37.47 -42.31 9.60
N VAL A 508 38.03 -42.04 10.78
CA VAL A 508 37.50 -41.12 11.80
C VAL A 508 37.18 -39.76 11.20
N TYR A 509 37.99 -39.31 10.23
CA TYR A 509 37.78 -38.04 9.53
C TYR A 509 36.47 -38.02 8.73
N TYR A 510 36.18 -39.07 7.95
CA TYR A 510 34.91 -39.13 7.20
C TYR A 510 33.71 -39.31 8.12
N GLU A 511 33.88 -40.02 9.24
CA GLU A 511 32.80 -40.20 10.21
C GLU A 511 32.49 -38.91 10.98
N GLU A 512 33.51 -38.14 11.35
CA GLU A 512 33.36 -36.81 11.91
C GLU A 512 32.74 -35.83 10.90
N GLN A 513 33.15 -35.93 9.63
CA GLN A 513 32.58 -35.10 8.56
C GLN A 513 31.10 -35.42 8.31
N ILE A 514 30.71 -36.71 8.37
CA ILE A 514 29.31 -37.13 8.27
C ILE A 514 28.52 -36.59 9.47
N GLN A 515 29.05 -36.68 10.69
CA GLN A 515 28.37 -36.14 11.88
C GLN A 515 28.17 -34.62 11.82
N LYS A 516 29.14 -33.87 11.28
CA LYS A 516 29.00 -32.43 11.06
C LYS A 516 27.90 -32.12 10.06
N LEU A 517 27.88 -32.85 8.93
CA LEU A 517 26.82 -32.71 7.92
C LEU A 517 25.45 -33.13 8.47
N GLU A 518 25.37 -34.17 9.30
CA GLU A 518 24.13 -34.60 9.97
C GLU A 518 23.63 -33.55 10.98
N SER A 519 24.54 -32.91 11.73
CA SER A 519 24.20 -31.79 12.62
C SER A 519 23.67 -30.60 11.83
N GLU A 520 24.36 -30.23 10.75
CA GLU A 520 23.95 -29.13 9.87
C GLU A 520 22.59 -29.41 9.21
N ILE A 521 22.36 -30.64 8.73
CA ILE A 521 21.06 -31.06 8.18
C ILE A 521 19.97 -30.96 9.26
N ASN A 522 20.25 -31.35 10.50
CA ASN A 522 19.29 -31.22 11.59
C ASN A 522 19.01 -29.77 11.98
N GLU A 523 20.02 -28.90 11.97
CA GLU A 523 19.84 -27.46 12.16
C GLU A 523 18.99 -26.85 11.04
N LEU A 524 19.28 -27.18 9.77
CA LEU A 524 18.50 -26.73 8.62
C LEU A 524 17.05 -27.23 8.67
N ARG A 525 16.82 -28.48 9.09
CA ARG A 525 15.46 -29.03 9.32
C ARG A 525 14.73 -28.29 10.43
N ASN A 526 15.42 -27.95 11.52
CA ASN A 526 14.83 -27.18 12.62
C ASN A 526 14.47 -25.76 12.17
N VAL A 527 15.35 -25.09 11.42
CA VAL A 527 15.09 -23.77 10.84
C VAL A 527 13.91 -23.83 9.86
N LEU A 528 13.86 -24.86 9.01
CA LEU A 528 12.74 -25.10 8.11
C LEU A 528 11.43 -25.22 8.89
N ARG A 529 11.36 -26.12 9.89
CA ARG A 529 10.17 -26.32 10.72
C ARG A 529 9.72 -25.04 11.42
N LEU A 530 10.66 -24.27 11.98
CA LEU A 530 10.34 -23.00 12.62
C LEU A 530 9.82 -21.95 11.63
N SER A 531 10.39 -21.92 10.42
CA SER A 531 9.92 -21.03 9.36
C SER A 531 8.53 -21.41 8.84
N GLU A 532 8.23 -22.70 8.71
CA GLU A 532 6.91 -23.22 8.32
C GLU A 532 5.86 -22.88 9.37
N LEU A 533 6.17 -23.05 10.66
CA LEU A 533 5.28 -22.63 11.76
C LEU A 533 5.02 -21.12 11.71
N LYS A 534 6.06 -20.31 11.50
CA LYS A 534 5.91 -18.85 11.38
C LYS A 534 5.07 -18.44 10.17
N ILE A 535 5.18 -19.15 9.06
CA ILE A 535 4.34 -18.93 7.86
C ILE A 535 2.89 -19.28 8.21
N GLY A 536 2.64 -20.43 8.84
CA GLY A 536 1.29 -20.83 9.27
C GLY A 536 0.64 -19.82 10.21
N ASP A 537 1.38 -19.31 11.21
CA ASP A 537 0.90 -18.27 12.13
C ASP A 537 0.56 -16.97 11.38
N MET A 538 1.39 -16.58 10.41
CA MET A 538 1.19 -15.38 9.60
C MET A 538 -0.02 -15.52 8.67
N GLU A 539 -0.21 -16.68 8.06
CA GLU A 539 -1.38 -17.01 7.24
C GLU A 539 -2.66 -16.99 8.06
N GLN A 540 -2.66 -17.60 9.26
CA GLN A 540 -3.80 -17.57 10.17
C GLN A 540 -4.13 -16.14 10.63
N ALA A 541 -3.11 -15.33 10.93
CA ALA A 541 -3.29 -13.93 11.29
C ALA A 541 -3.86 -13.11 10.11
N SER A 542 -3.42 -13.37 8.88
CA SER A 542 -3.96 -12.73 7.68
C SER A 542 -5.42 -13.11 7.47
N LEU A 543 -5.75 -14.40 7.51
CA LEU A 543 -7.12 -14.89 7.33
C LEU A 543 -8.08 -14.30 8.38
N THR A 544 -7.62 -14.16 9.62
CA THR A 544 -8.41 -13.53 10.70
C THR A 544 -8.71 -12.06 10.41
N LYS A 545 -7.71 -11.31 9.92
CA LYS A 545 -7.90 -9.91 9.51
C LYS A 545 -8.84 -9.81 8.31
N ASP A 546 -8.70 -10.68 7.32
CA ASP A 546 -9.58 -10.71 6.14
C ASP A 546 -11.03 -10.99 6.54
N MET A 547 -11.26 -11.92 7.46
CA MET A 547 -12.58 -12.19 8.02
C MET A 547 -13.17 -10.96 8.74
N GLN A 548 -12.35 -10.23 9.52
CA GLN A 548 -12.78 -8.99 10.17
C GLN A 548 -13.10 -7.89 9.14
N TYR A 549 -12.27 -7.73 8.11
CA TYR A 549 -12.53 -6.76 7.04
C TYR A 549 -13.81 -7.09 6.27
N LEU A 550 -14.07 -8.37 5.98
CA LEU A 550 -15.32 -8.80 5.36
C LEU A 550 -16.54 -8.44 6.22
N GLN A 551 -16.48 -8.67 7.54
CA GLN A 551 -17.55 -8.26 8.46
C GLN A 551 -17.78 -6.75 8.47
N ILE A 552 -16.72 -5.94 8.47
CA ILE A 552 -16.81 -4.48 8.41
C ILE A 552 -17.41 -4.04 7.07
N ILE A 553 -16.96 -4.63 5.96
CA ILE A 553 -17.49 -4.34 4.62
C ILE A 553 -18.98 -4.69 4.55
N GLU A 554 -19.40 -5.82 5.11
CA GLU A 554 -20.82 -6.20 5.17
C GLU A 554 -21.64 -5.22 6.00
N ALA A 555 -21.13 -4.77 7.16
CA ALA A 555 -21.79 -3.77 7.99
C ALA A 555 -21.94 -2.42 7.27
N LEU A 556 -20.88 -1.94 6.61
CA LEU A 556 -20.91 -0.70 5.83
C LEU A 556 -21.83 -0.81 4.61
N LYS A 557 -21.83 -1.95 3.92
CA LYS A 557 -22.76 -2.20 2.81
C LYS A 557 -24.22 -2.17 3.28
N GLU A 558 -24.49 -2.68 4.49
CA GLU A 558 -25.83 -2.60 5.07
C GLU A 558 -26.22 -1.16 5.38
N GLU A 559 -25.31 -0.38 5.98
CA GLU A 559 -25.54 1.03 6.27
C GLU A 559 -25.82 1.85 5.01
N VAL A 560 -25.02 1.64 3.94
CA VAL A 560 -25.26 2.25 2.63
C VAL A 560 -26.64 1.87 2.10
N ARG A 561 -27.03 0.59 2.17
CA ARG A 561 -28.36 0.14 1.74
C ARG A 561 -29.48 0.84 2.51
N VAL A 562 -29.32 1.01 3.82
CA VAL A 562 -30.30 1.71 4.68
C VAL A 562 -30.39 3.19 4.30
N LEU A 563 -29.26 3.87 4.10
CA LEU A 563 -29.21 5.28 3.70
C LEU A 563 -29.80 5.50 2.30
N GLU A 564 -29.50 4.62 1.35
CA GLU A 564 -30.12 4.61 0.02
C GLU A 564 -31.63 4.37 0.10
N GLY A 565 -32.09 3.52 1.02
CA GLY A 565 -33.51 3.31 1.31
C GLY A 565 -34.18 4.62 1.76
N LYS A 566 -33.62 5.28 2.78
CA LYS A 566 -34.12 6.57 3.31
C LYS A 566 -34.12 7.67 2.25
N LEU A 567 -33.07 7.78 1.45
CA LEU A 567 -32.95 8.76 0.39
C LEU A 567 -33.98 8.55 -0.72
N ASN A 568 -34.22 7.28 -1.11
CA ASN A 568 -35.23 6.95 -2.11
C ASN A 568 -36.64 7.30 -1.62
N LEU A 569 -36.96 7.00 -0.35
CA LEU A 569 -38.22 7.37 0.28
C LEU A 569 -38.45 8.89 0.24
N GLN A 570 -37.41 9.69 0.48
CA GLN A 570 -37.50 11.15 0.48
C GLN A 570 -37.59 11.77 -0.93
N LYS A 571 -37.08 11.09 -1.95
CA LYS A 571 -37.09 11.59 -3.34
C LYS A 571 -38.41 11.32 -4.09
N THR A 572 -39.20 10.36 -3.63
CA THR A 572 -40.44 9.95 -4.31
C THR A 572 -41.67 10.30 -3.47
N ASP A 573 -42.24 11.50 -3.66
CA ASP A 573 -43.46 11.94 -2.98
C ASP A 573 -44.65 10.96 -3.20
N THR A 574 -44.68 10.30 -4.36
CA THR A 574 -45.71 9.30 -4.72
C THR A 574 -45.68 8.06 -3.83
N ASN A 575 -44.50 7.65 -3.35
CA ASN A 575 -44.37 6.50 -2.44
C ASN A 575 -44.89 6.82 -1.04
N MET A 576 -44.80 8.08 -0.60
CA MET A 576 -45.34 8.51 0.69
C MET A 576 -46.87 8.59 0.66
N GLU A 577 -47.47 9.00 -0.44
CA GLU A 577 -48.93 8.94 -0.63
C GLU A 577 -49.45 7.50 -0.69
N TYR A 578 -48.74 6.62 -1.41
CA TYR A 578 -49.06 5.19 -1.44
C TYR A 578 -48.94 4.55 -0.05
N LEU A 579 -47.86 4.85 0.68
CA LEU A 579 -47.65 4.36 2.05
C LEU A 579 -48.72 4.89 3.01
N ARG A 580 -49.14 6.15 2.87
CA ARG A 580 -50.24 6.75 3.63
C ARG A 580 -51.55 6.02 3.36
N ASN A 581 -51.86 5.71 2.10
CA ASN A 581 -53.07 4.98 1.72
C ASN A 581 -53.07 3.54 2.27
N ILE A 582 -51.94 2.85 2.19
CA ILE A 582 -51.78 1.51 2.77
C ILE A 582 -51.84 1.54 4.30
N PHE A 583 -51.29 2.56 4.96
CA PHE A 583 -51.37 2.71 6.42
C PHE A 583 -52.81 2.91 6.89
N VAL A 584 -53.58 3.73 6.18
CA VAL A 584 -55.02 3.90 6.45
C VAL A 584 -55.76 2.57 6.24
N GLN A 585 -55.41 1.81 5.19
CA GLN A 585 -55.98 0.49 4.95
C GLN A 585 -55.60 -0.51 6.07
N PHE A 586 -54.38 -0.44 6.61
CA PHE A 586 -53.94 -1.26 7.74
C PHE A 586 -54.79 -1.00 8.99
N MET A 587 -55.02 0.29 9.32
CA MET A 587 -55.82 0.69 10.48
C MET A 587 -57.29 0.27 10.37
N ASN A 588 -57.83 0.21 9.15
CA ASN A 588 -59.21 -0.19 8.89
C ASN A 588 -59.38 -1.71 8.67
N SER A 589 -58.29 -2.48 8.69
CA SER A 589 -58.31 -3.93 8.45
C SER A 589 -58.61 -4.72 9.73
N ASN A 590 -59.81 -5.29 9.84
CA ASN A 590 -60.19 -6.09 11.02
C ASN A 590 -59.59 -7.51 11.06
N SER A 591 -59.10 -8.03 9.93
CA SER A 591 -58.52 -9.38 9.82
C SER A 591 -57.00 -9.40 10.09
N SER A 592 -56.54 -10.32 10.93
CA SER A 592 -55.11 -10.55 11.24
C SER A 592 -54.30 -10.90 9.98
N THR A 593 -54.87 -11.69 9.07
CA THR A 593 -54.23 -12.06 7.80
C THR A 593 -54.15 -10.87 6.83
N GLY A 594 -55.18 -10.02 6.79
CA GLY A 594 -55.15 -8.78 6.00
C GLY A 594 -54.10 -7.80 6.50
N ARG A 595 -54.00 -7.63 7.82
CA ARG A 595 -52.96 -6.83 8.48
C ARG A 595 -51.55 -7.35 8.16
N LYS A 596 -51.32 -8.67 8.10
CA LYS A 596 -50.04 -9.28 7.70
C LYS A 596 -49.65 -8.97 6.26
N CYS A 597 -50.56 -9.15 5.31
CA CYS A 597 -50.30 -8.85 3.90
C CYS A 597 -50.00 -7.37 3.70
N VAL A 598 -50.75 -6.50 4.38
CA VAL A 598 -50.55 -5.05 4.36
C VAL A 598 -49.21 -4.66 4.99
N LEU A 599 -48.84 -5.22 6.15
CA LEU A 599 -47.52 -5.01 6.78
C LEU A 599 -46.36 -5.45 5.88
N ARG A 600 -46.50 -6.57 5.18
CA ARG A 600 -45.48 -7.05 4.23
C ARG A 600 -45.36 -6.12 3.01
N ALA A 601 -46.47 -5.58 2.52
CA ALA A 601 -46.47 -4.57 1.45
C ALA A 601 -45.81 -3.26 1.91
N MET A 602 -46.11 -2.79 3.13
CA MET A 602 -45.43 -1.63 3.72
C MET A 602 -43.94 -1.88 3.91
N ALA A 603 -43.56 -3.10 4.31
CA ALA A 603 -42.16 -3.46 4.50
C ALA A 603 -41.34 -3.48 3.19
N LEU A 604 -41.99 -3.86 2.09
CA LEU A 604 -41.39 -3.81 0.75
C LEU A 604 -41.21 -2.37 0.25
N VAL A 605 -42.22 -1.51 0.47
CA VAL A 605 -42.14 -0.08 0.09
C VAL A 605 -41.05 0.65 0.89
N LEU A 606 -40.92 0.32 2.17
CA LEU A 606 -39.90 0.87 3.07
C LEU A 606 -38.52 0.22 2.92
N LYS A 607 -38.38 -0.79 2.04
CA LYS A 607 -37.14 -1.57 1.82
C LYS A 607 -36.48 -2.05 3.13
N LEU A 608 -37.27 -2.59 4.06
CA LEU A 608 -36.72 -3.10 5.32
C LEU A 608 -35.73 -4.24 5.08
N THR A 609 -34.73 -4.30 5.94
CA THR A 609 -33.68 -5.32 5.88
C THR A 609 -34.29 -6.72 6.13
N PRO A 610 -33.66 -7.81 5.65
CA PRO A 610 -34.16 -9.16 5.88
C PRO A 610 -34.23 -9.53 7.38
N THR A 611 -33.44 -8.88 8.24
CA THR A 611 -33.50 -9.06 9.69
C THR A 611 -34.73 -8.39 10.32
N GLU A 612 -35.12 -7.22 9.82
CA GLU A 612 -36.32 -6.50 10.26
C GLU A 612 -37.59 -7.16 9.73
N MET A 613 -37.57 -7.67 8.50
CA MET A 613 -38.64 -8.52 7.94
C MET A 613 -38.90 -9.74 8.83
N LYS A 614 -37.84 -10.43 9.30
CA LYS A 614 -37.97 -11.54 10.27
C LYS A 614 -38.52 -11.09 11.64
N LYS A 615 -38.23 -9.87 12.09
CA LYS A 615 -38.79 -9.30 13.33
C LYS A 615 -40.28 -8.98 13.17
N LEU A 616 -40.68 -8.43 12.03
CA LEU A 616 -42.09 -8.15 11.70
C LEU A 616 -42.93 -9.44 11.62
N GLU A 617 -42.36 -10.51 11.06
CA GLU A 617 -43.03 -11.82 11.02
C GLU A 617 -43.21 -12.45 12.42
N LYS A 618 -42.28 -12.17 13.35
CA LYS A 618 -42.38 -12.62 14.75
C LYS A 618 -43.35 -11.79 15.60
N LEU A 619 -43.47 -10.49 15.32
CA LEU A 619 -44.36 -9.57 16.04
C LEU A 619 -45.85 -9.73 15.65
N SER A 620 -46.14 -10.45 14.56
CA SER A 620 -47.49 -10.62 14.02
C SER A 620 -48.15 -11.94 14.48
N ILE A 621 -48.03 -12.29 15.76
CA ILE A 621 -48.86 -13.31 16.41
C ILE A 621 -50.01 -12.62 17.13
#